data_AF-C0ZP53-F1
#
_entry.id   AF-C0ZP53-F1
#
_cell.length_a   1.000
_cell.length_b   1.000
_cell.length_c   1.000
_cell.angle_alpha   90.00
_cell.angle_beta   90.00
_cell.angle_gamma   90.00
#
_symmetry.space_group_name_H-M   'P 1'
#
loop_
_entity.id
_entity.type
_entity.pdbx_description
1 polymer ?
#
loop_
_entity_poly.entity_id
_entity_poly.type
_entity_poly.pdbx_seq_one_letter_code
_entity_poly.pdbx_strand_id
1 'polypeptide(L)'
;MRGNGIAGKAFSGEGCRRGQESHRARSHRGTVSVLALVGVCVLSFVTTQMAGAQPVAENVDTGFVIPFAGAPVYESVAPTQMTTPDQLNQPLGQQTAEEIAAQIGLEPADALTEEQYRDLMTGGGIGGNLEDAEVIDECARILTNTNGRPLYSGTTPSVLASYGLYVNPDGLLESPANADAPTRQVNTLIAPGGFVGTWLRNNGATHTLIALYQSAYTVQAVYGFAAQQISGEAQLVTNTKGDVSSEVGMSMAPPLWIVNFALLYILKPSLAAAMPAHWAPIPPAVADAVKASPTGQIAFSDYASYFE
;
A
#
# COMPACT_ATOMS: atom_id res chain seq x y z
N MET A 1 72.56 0.86 -32.76
CA MET A 1 72.60 1.15 -34.20
C MET A 1 71.15 1.23 -34.69
N ARG A 2 70.60 2.45 -34.80
CA ARG A 2 70.15 3.12 -36.05
C ARG A 2 69.14 2.29 -36.86
N GLY A 3 67.91 2.73 -37.14
CA GLY A 3 67.24 4.00 -36.90
C GLY A 3 65.83 4.01 -37.53
N ASN A 4 65.07 5.07 -37.21
CA ASN A 4 64.01 5.80 -37.96
C ASN A 4 63.45 5.18 -39.26
N GLY A 5 62.16 5.26 -39.61
CA GLY A 5 61.02 6.02 -39.10
C GLY A 5 59.98 6.26 -40.21
N ILE A 6 58.77 6.66 -39.79
CA ILE A 6 57.85 7.66 -40.41
C ILE A 6 57.18 7.41 -41.78
N ALA A 7 55.85 7.70 -41.79
CA ALA A 7 54.93 8.10 -42.89
C ALA A 7 54.50 7.01 -43.90
N GLY A 8 53.28 7.01 -44.45
CA GLY A 8 52.17 7.96 -44.46
C GLY A 8 51.38 7.78 -45.78
N LYS A 9 50.05 7.67 -45.71
CA LYS A 9 49.08 7.38 -46.79
C LYS A 9 49.02 8.40 -47.94
N ALA A 10 48.52 7.96 -49.11
CA ALA A 10 47.29 8.42 -49.84
C ALA A 10 47.37 7.98 -51.34
N PHE A 11 46.34 7.85 -52.19
CA PHE A 11 45.17 8.68 -52.50
C PHE A 11 44.17 7.92 -53.41
N SER A 12 42.88 8.30 -53.35
CA SER A 12 42.04 8.78 -54.49
C SER A 12 40.62 9.03 -53.95
N GLY A 13 39.88 10.11 -54.25
CA GLY A 13 40.02 11.14 -55.27
C GLY A 13 39.20 12.41 -54.94
N GLU A 14 39.21 13.32 -55.90
CA GLU A 14 38.87 14.75 -55.83
C GLU A 14 37.37 15.12 -55.82
N GLY A 15 37.08 16.31 -55.27
CA GLY A 15 35.83 17.07 -55.43
C GLY A 15 36.00 18.54 -55.03
N CYS A 16 35.49 19.45 -55.86
CA CYS A 16 35.77 20.89 -55.99
C CYS A 16 35.52 21.86 -54.80
N ARG A 17 36.52 22.76 -54.60
CA ARG A 17 36.50 24.24 -54.43
C ARG A 17 35.24 25.05 -53.98
N ARG A 18 35.43 25.76 -52.83
CA ARG A 18 35.48 27.24 -52.60
C ARG A 18 34.27 27.99 -51.97
N GLY A 19 34.55 28.72 -50.87
CA GLY A 19 33.83 29.90 -50.32
C GLY A 19 33.46 29.80 -48.83
N GLN A 20 34.25 30.35 -47.88
CA GLN A 20 33.94 31.54 -47.03
C GLN A 20 32.51 31.56 -46.43
N GLU A 21 32.21 31.72 -45.14
CA GLU A 21 32.87 32.34 -43.98
C GLU A 21 32.13 31.90 -42.69
N SER A 22 32.86 31.85 -41.57
CA SER A 22 32.48 32.24 -40.20
C SER A 22 31.04 32.00 -39.68
N HIS A 23 30.88 31.12 -38.67
CA HIS A 23 30.42 31.53 -37.33
C HIS A 23 30.42 30.33 -36.36
N ARG A 24 31.11 30.52 -35.22
CA ARG A 24 31.02 29.69 -34.01
C ARG A 24 29.59 29.70 -33.46
N ALA A 25 29.05 28.54 -33.10
CA ALA A 25 28.17 28.40 -31.95
C ALA A 25 28.27 26.97 -31.37
N ARG A 26 28.37 26.90 -30.05
CA ARG A 26 28.62 25.72 -29.21
C ARG A 26 27.52 24.66 -29.34
N SER A 27 27.92 23.40 -29.44
CA SER A 27 27.08 22.24 -29.11
C SER A 27 27.05 22.08 -27.58
N HIS A 28 25.86 22.20 -26.99
CA HIS A 28 25.58 21.71 -25.64
C HIS A 28 24.54 20.60 -25.71
N ARG A 29 24.87 19.54 -24.98
CA ARG A 29 24.11 18.32 -24.65
C ARG A 29 22.62 18.56 -24.41
N GLY A 30 21.81 17.59 -24.82
CA GLY A 30 20.47 17.36 -24.31
C GLY A 30 20.20 15.87 -24.18
N THR A 31 20.55 15.30 -23.03
CA THR A 31 20.03 14.02 -22.53
C THR A 31 18.52 14.20 -22.30
N VAL A 32 17.70 13.43 -23.02
CA VAL A 32 16.25 13.44 -22.83
C VAL A 32 15.92 12.56 -21.63
N SER A 33 15.73 13.19 -20.48
CA SER A 33 15.09 12.55 -19.32
C SER A 33 13.59 12.48 -19.59
N VAL A 34 13.06 11.25 -19.70
CA VAL A 34 11.62 11.00 -19.78
C VAL A 34 11.04 11.11 -18.37
N LEU A 35 10.48 12.28 -18.04
CA LEU A 35 9.61 12.43 -16.87
C LEU A 35 8.26 11.80 -17.21
N ALA A 36 7.91 10.72 -16.51
CA ALA A 36 6.55 10.19 -16.49
C ALA A 36 5.64 11.18 -15.76
N LEU A 37 4.67 11.71 -16.49
CA LEU A 37 3.72 12.72 -16.04
C LEU A 37 2.55 12.00 -15.37
N VAL A 38 2.56 11.93 -14.03
CA VAL A 38 1.42 11.45 -13.25
C VAL A 38 0.32 12.48 -13.36
N GLY A 39 -0.77 12.12 -14.04
CA GLY A 39 -1.92 12.99 -14.27
C GLY A 39 -2.61 13.36 -12.96
N VAL A 40 -2.52 14.63 -12.60
CA VAL A 40 -3.32 15.24 -11.53
C VAL A 40 -4.76 15.32 -12.04
N CYS A 41 -5.65 14.45 -11.55
CA CYS A 41 -7.08 14.65 -11.68
C CYS A 41 -7.50 15.79 -10.75
N VAL A 42 -7.48 17.03 -11.24
CA VAL A 42 -8.18 18.16 -10.62
C VAL A 42 -9.67 17.95 -10.88
N LEU A 43 -10.40 17.41 -9.89
CA LEU A 43 -11.86 17.41 -9.92
C LEU A 43 -12.35 18.83 -9.61
N SER A 44 -12.81 19.52 -10.65
CA SER A 44 -13.62 20.73 -10.53
C SER A 44 -14.92 20.39 -9.80
N PHE A 45 -15.12 20.93 -8.60
CA PHE A 45 -16.41 20.87 -7.91
C PHE A 45 -17.48 21.60 -8.72
N VAL A 46 -18.30 20.84 -9.45
CA VAL A 46 -19.59 21.33 -9.94
C VAL A 46 -20.59 21.16 -8.81
N THR A 47 -20.94 22.27 -8.15
CA THR A 47 -22.02 22.32 -7.16
C THR A 47 -23.37 22.15 -7.87
N THR A 48 -23.79 20.89 -8.04
CA THR A 48 -25.20 20.60 -8.34
C THR A 48 -25.97 20.65 -7.02
N GLN A 49 -26.76 21.70 -6.85
CA GLN A 49 -27.69 21.88 -5.75
C GLN A 49 -28.81 20.85 -5.91
N MET A 50 -28.69 19.68 -5.27
CA MET A 50 -29.79 18.74 -5.13
C MET A 50 -30.62 19.05 -3.89
N ALA A 51 -31.93 19.10 -4.10
CA ALA A 51 -32.97 19.33 -3.11
C ALA A 51 -32.88 18.33 -1.94
N GLY A 52 -33.24 18.82 -0.75
CA GLY A 52 -32.91 18.21 0.53
C GLY A 52 -33.36 16.76 0.71
N ALA A 53 -32.38 15.90 0.94
CA ALA A 53 -32.52 14.70 1.75
C ALA A 53 -31.99 15.01 3.15
N GLN A 54 -32.76 14.67 4.19
CA GLN A 54 -32.35 14.81 5.59
C GLN A 54 -31.02 14.09 5.86
N PRO A 55 -30.03 14.74 6.51
CA PRO A 55 -28.78 14.08 6.87
C PRO A 55 -28.90 13.56 8.29
N VAL A 56 -28.99 12.25 8.49
CA VAL A 56 -28.59 11.67 9.78
C VAL A 56 -28.11 10.23 9.59
N ALA A 57 -26.96 10.06 8.95
CA ALA A 57 -26.03 9.12 9.56
C ALA A 57 -25.57 9.84 10.83
N GLU A 58 -25.81 9.29 12.01
CA GLU A 58 -25.12 9.76 13.20
C GLU A 58 -23.63 9.79 12.84
N ASN A 59 -22.99 10.96 12.87
CA ASN A 59 -21.55 11.04 12.65
C ASN A 59 -20.91 10.17 13.72
N VAL A 60 -20.47 8.97 13.33
CA VAL A 60 -19.74 8.08 14.22
C VAL A 60 -18.43 8.79 14.51
N ASP A 61 -18.24 9.25 15.75
CA ASP A 61 -16.95 9.80 16.15
C ASP A 61 -15.91 8.68 16.18
N THR A 62 -15.26 8.47 15.04
CA THR A 62 -14.16 7.54 14.88
C THR A 62 -12.88 8.09 15.49
N GLY A 63 -12.80 9.41 15.75
CA GLY A 63 -11.59 10.12 16.14
C GLY A 63 -10.61 10.39 15.00
N PHE A 64 -10.89 9.95 13.77
CA PHE A 64 -10.08 10.27 12.60
C PHE A 64 -10.65 11.47 11.84
N VAL A 65 -9.78 12.27 11.24
CA VAL A 65 -10.16 13.40 10.37
C VAL A 65 -9.81 13.09 8.92
N ILE A 66 -10.50 13.69 7.96
CA ILE A 66 -10.17 13.52 6.52
C ILE A 66 -8.72 13.96 6.26
N PRO A 67 -7.92 13.18 5.51
CA PRO A 67 -8.31 11.98 4.76
C PRO A 67 -8.26 10.66 5.52
N PHE A 68 -7.78 10.64 6.77
CA PHE A 68 -7.67 9.44 7.60
C PHE A 68 -9.01 8.80 7.96
N ALA A 69 -10.10 9.59 8.02
CA ALA A 69 -11.45 9.05 8.19
C ALA A 69 -11.98 8.30 6.95
N GLY A 70 -11.40 8.54 5.77
CA GLY A 70 -11.89 8.00 4.51
C GLY A 70 -13.18 8.67 4.03
N ALA A 71 -13.92 7.98 3.17
CA ALA A 71 -15.22 8.43 2.72
C ALA A 71 -16.30 8.20 3.81
N PRO A 72 -17.15 9.22 4.13
CA PRO A 72 -18.09 9.16 5.25
C PRO A 72 -19.04 7.95 5.27
N VAL A 73 -19.47 7.48 4.10
CA VAL A 73 -20.40 6.34 3.97
C VAL A 73 -19.82 5.01 4.49
N TYR A 74 -18.50 4.91 4.65
CA TYR A 74 -17.81 3.70 5.09
C TYR A 74 -17.10 3.87 6.44
N GLU A 75 -17.28 4.99 7.15
CA GLU A 75 -16.60 5.24 8.42
C GLU A 75 -16.88 4.16 9.48
N SER A 76 -18.10 3.59 9.48
CA SER A 76 -18.51 2.53 10.41
C SER A 76 -17.96 1.14 10.08
N VAL A 77 -17.33 0.97 8.92
CA VAL A 77 -16.86 -0.33 8.43
C VAL A 77 -15.45 -0.67 8.94
N ALA A 78 -14.66 0.35 9.24
CA ALA A 78 -13.30 0.21 9.76
C ALA A 78 -13.28 -0.34 11.19
N PRO A 79 -12.16 -0.94 11.65
CA PRO A 79 -12.03 -1.47 13.00
C PRO A 79 -12.22 -0.35 14.02
N THR A 80 -12.83 -0.72 15.14
CA THR A 80 -13.01 0.18 16.27
C THR A 80 -11.85 0.06 17.26
N GLN A 81 -11.67 1.07 18.10
CA GLN A 81 -10.73 0.98 19.22
C GLN A 81 -11.13 -0.19 20.12
N MET A 82 -10.15 -0.96 20.57
CA MET A 82 -10.36 -1.95 21.61
C MET A 82 -10.90 -1.29 22.89
N THR A 83 -11.80 -2.00 23.57
CA THR A 83 -12.43 -1.60 24.83
C THR A 83 -11.97 -2.47 26.00
N THR A 84 -11.47 -3.68 25.71
CA THR A 84 -10.89 -4.60 26.69
C THR A 84 -9.58 -5.18 26.18
N PRO A 85 -8.64 -5.56 27.08
CA PRO A 85 -7.36 -6.16 26.68
C PRO A 85 -7.49 -7.45 25.86
N ASP A 86 -8.51 -8.28 26.11
CA ASP A 86 -8.71 -9.55 25.40
C ASP A 86 -8.98 -9.39 23.89
N GLN A 87 -9.36 -8.18 23.46
CA GLN A 87 -9.56 -7.83 22.05
C GLN A 87 -8.25 -7.58 21.30
N LEU A 88 -7.15 -7.35 22.03
CA LEU A 88 -5.87 -7.01 21.43
C LEU A 88 -5.42 -8.13 20.48
N ASN A 89 -5.14 -7.75 19.24
CA ASN A 89 -4.71 -8.63 18.15
C ASN A 89 -5.66 -9.79 17.83
N GLN A 90 -6.92 -9.75 18.26
CA GLN A 90 -7.87 -10.79 17.84
C GLN A 90 -8.21 -10.66 16.36
N PRO A 91 -8.31 -11.78 15.62
CA PRO A 91 -8.79 -11.76 14.25
C PRO A 91 -10.28 -11.40 14.19
N LEU A 92 -10.68 -10.79 13.08
CA LEU A 92 -12.05 -10.35 12.80
C LEU A 92 -13.08 -11.49 12.87
N GLY A 93 -12.71 -12.67 12.36
CA GLY A 93 -13.60 -13.82 12.22
C GLY A 93 -14.40 -13.80 10.91
N GLN A 94 -14.82 -14.99 10.48
CA GLN A 94 -15.42 -15.20 9.15
C GLN A 94 -16.76 -14.46 8.98
N GLN A 95 -17.65 -14.56 9.97
CA GLN A 95 -18.97 -13.93 9.90
C GLN A 95 -18.85 -12.40 9.75
N THR A 96 -18.06 -11.76 10.61
CA THR A 96 -17.84 -10.32 10.57
C THR A 96 -17.17 -9.90 9.26
N ALA A 97 -16.25 -10.70 8.71
CA ALA A 97 -15.67 -10.43 7.40
C ALA A 97 -16.73 -10.44 6.28
N GLU A 98 -17.66 -11.38 6.29
CA GLU A 98 -18.75 -11.43 5.32
C GLU A 98 -19.70 -10.23 5.46
N GLU A 99 -20.02 -9.83 6.69
CA GLU A 99 -20.84 -8.65 6.97
C GLU A 99 -20.16 -7.35 6.49
N ILE A 100 -18.85 -7.22 6.67
CA ILE A 100 -18.06 -6.10 6.17
C ILE A 100 -17.98 -6.11 4.65
N ALA A 101 -17.71 -7.27 4.04
CA ALA A 101 -17.67 -7.44 2.59
C ALA A 101 -18.97 -6.95 1.93
N ALA A 102 -20.11 -7.38 2.47
CA ALA A 102 -21.42 -6.95 1.98
C ALA A 102 -21.60 -5.43 2.07
N GLN A 103 -21.16 -4.79 3.16
CA GLN A 103 -21.25 -3.33 3.34
C GLN A 103 -20.35 -2.55 2.37
N ILE A 104 -19.26 -3.15 1.89
CA ILE A 104 -18.36 -2.52 0.91
C ILE A 104 -18.65 -2.94 -0.53
N GLY A 105 -19.71 -3.71 -0.77
CA GLY A 105 -20.11 -4.14 -2.11
C GLY A 105 -19.32 -5.33 -2.66
N LEU A 106 -18.91 -6.25 -1.79
CA LEU A 106 -18.32 -7.55 -2.15
C LEU A 106 -19.17 -8.70 -1.60
N GLU A 107 -19.12 -9.83 -2.27
CA GLU A 107 -19.73 -11.09 -1.83
C GLU A 107 -18.75 -12.27 -1.96
N PRO A 108 -18.98 -13.42 -1.29
CA PRO A 108 -18.05 -14.55 -1.36
C PRO A 108 -17.77 -15.06 -2.78
N ALA A 109 -18.71 -14.87 -3.71
CA ALA A 109 -18.57 -15.26 -5.11
C ALA A 109 -17.60 -14.38 -5.90
N ASP A 110 -17.23 -13.20 -5.38
CA ASP A 110 -16.26 -12.31 -6.02
C ASP A 110 -14.82 -12.75 -5.79
N ALA A 111 -14.56 -13.60 -4.79
CA ALA A 111 -13.23 -14.05 -4.46
C ALA A 111 -12.68 -15.08 -5.47
N LEU A 112 -11.36 -15.18 -5.54
CA LEU A 112 -10.68 -16.20 -6.32
C LEU A 112 -11.13 -17.61 -5.89
N THR A 113 -11.19 -18.51 -6.87
CA THR A 113 -11.29 -19.95 -6.55
C THR A 113 -10.03 -20.41 -5.82
N GLU A 114 -10.11 -21.54 -5.10
CA GLU A 114 -8.94 -22.11 -4.41
C GLU A 114 -7.77 -22.43 -5.36
N GLU A 115 -8.05 -22.77 -6.62
CA GLU A 115 -7.04 -22.99 -7.65
C GLU A 115 -6.41 -21.66 -8.08
N GLN A 116 -7.21 -20.65 -8.40
CA GLN A 116 -6.71 -19.33 -8.78
C GLN A 116 -5.90 -18.67 -7.65
N TYR A 117 -6.40 -18.76 -6.41
CA TYR A 117 -5.68 -18.29 -5.23
C TYR A 117 -4.32 -19.00 -5.11
N ARG A 118 -4.28 -20.33 -5.19
CA ARG A 118 -3.02 -21.09 -5.13
C ARG A 118 -2.07 -20.68 -6.24
N ASP A 119 -2.56 -20.58 -7.47
CA ASP A 119 -1.73 -20.22 -8.61
C ASP A 119 -1.15 -18.82 -8.45
N LEU A 120 -1.96 -17.82 -8.08
CA LEU A 120 -1.48 -16.46 -7.85
C LEU A 120 -0.43 -16.41 -6.74
N MET A 121 -0.67 -17.07 -5.61
CA MET A 121 0.21 -17.05 -4.43
C MET A 121 1.51 -17.86 -4.63
N THR A 122 1.60 -18.66 -5.68
CA THR A 122 2.79 -19.46 -6.01
C THR A 122 3.48 -19.01 -7.29
N GLY A 123 3.04 -17.90 -7.89
CA GLY A 123 3.56 -17.41 -9.17
C GLY A 123 3.19 -18.29 -10.37
N GLY A 124 2.18 -19.14 -10.22
CA GLY A 124 1.59 -19.97 -11.26
C GLY A 124 0.57 -19.24 -12.13
N GLY A 125 -0.21 -20.01 -12.89
CA GLY A 125 -1.16 -19.48 -13.86
C GLY A 125 -0.51 -18.83 -15.09
N ILE A 126 -1.34 -18.33 -15.99
CA ILE A 126 -0.93 -17.68 -17.23
C ILE A 126 -0.32 -16.31 -16.92
N GLY A 127 0.96 -16.15 -17.26
CA GLY A 127 1.72 -14.94 -16.99
C GLY A 127 2.13 -14.79 -15.52
N GLY A 128 2.17 -15.90 -14.77
CA GLY A 128 2.64 -15.93 -13.39
C GLY A 128 4.10 -15.49 -13.22
N ASN A 129 4.39 -14.93 -12.04
CA ASN A 129 5.71 -14.46 -11.64
C ASN A 129 5.89 -14.79 -10.15
N LEU A 130 6.97 -15.50 -9.82
CA LEU A 130 7.26 -15.91 -8.44
C LEU A 130 7.61 -14.71 -7.55
N GLU A 131 8.41 -13.76 -8.04
CA GLU A 131 8.82 -12.58 -7.26
C GLU A 131 7.62 -11.70 -6.90
N ASP A 132 6.72 -11.46 -7.87
CA ASP A 132 5.49 -10.70 -7.62
C ASP A 132 4.54 -11.45 -6.66
N ALA A 133 4.49 -12.79 -6.76
CA ALA A 133 3.68 -13.61 -5.87
C ALA A 133 4.21 -13.62 -4.42
N GLU A 134 5.53 -13.63 -4.23
CA GLU A 134 6.17 -13.52 -2.92
C GLU A 134 5.79 -12.21 -2.23
N VAL A 135 5.81 -11.08 -2.94
CA VAL A 135 5.35 -9.78 -2.39
C VAL A 135 3.89 -9.85 -1.94
N ILE A 136 3.01 -10.47 -2.74
CA ILE A 136 1.58 -10.62 -2.38
C ILE A 136 1.40 -11.52 -1.15
N ASP A 137 2.14 -12.63 -1.05
CA ASP A 137 2.11 -13.51 0.13
C ASP A 137 2.58 -12.80 1.39
N GLU A 138 3.68 -12.04 1.31
CA GLU A 138 4.18 -11.25 2.43
C GLU A 138 3.16 -10.19 2.86
N CYS A 139 2.49 -9.51 1.92
CA CYS A 139 1.41 -8.59 2.24
C CYS A 139 0.31 -9.26 3.07
N ALA A 140 -0.16 -10.43 2.63
CA ALA A 140 -1.20 -11.17 3.32
C ALA A 140 -0.77 -11.58 4.73
N ARG A 141 0.49 -12.01 4.92
CA ARG A 141 1.03 -12.36 6.24
C ARG A 141 1.11 -11.14 7.17
N ILE A 142 1.62 -10.01 6.67
CA ILE A 142 1.75 -8.77 7.45
C ILE A 142 0.38 -8.27 7.91
N LEU A 143 -0.58 -8.18 6.99
CA LEU A 143 -1.92 -7.66 7.28
C LEU A 143 -2.78 -8.59 8.15
N THR A 144 -2.35 -9.85 8.31
CA THR A 144 -3.02 -10.85 9.15
C THR A 144 -2.19 -11.24 10.38
N ASN A 145 -1.27 -10.36 10.83
CA ASN A 145 -0.44 -10.57 12.02
C ASN A 145 -1.21 -10.46 13.35
N THR A 146 -2.18 -11.37 13.52
CA THR A 146 -3.10 -11.49 14.66
C THR A 146 -2.80 -12.72 15.52
N ASN A 147 -3.51 -12.88 16.62
CA ASN A 147 -3.39 -14.06 17.49
C ASN A 147 -3.66 -15.34 16.68
N GLY A 148 -2.71 -16.29 16.72
CA GLY A 148 -2.70 -17.49 15.88
C GLY A 148 -1.94 -17.35 14.55
N ARG A 149 -1.47 -16.14 14.21
CA ARG A 149 -0.67 -15.83 13.02
C ARG A 149 0.53 -14.91 13.37
N PRO A 150 1.43 -15.35 14.27
CA PRO A 150 2.62 -14.57 14.58
C PRO A 150 3.54 -14.45 13.36
N LEU A 151 4.17 -13.28 13.24
CA LEU A 151 5.33 -13.08 12.37
C LEU A 151 6.59 -13.38 13.17
N TYR A 152 7.64 -13.78 12.48
CA TYR A 152 8.90 -14.16 13.10
C TYR A 152 10.05 -13.34 12.52
N SER A 153 10.82 -12.69 13.40
CA SER A 153 12.18 -12.23 13.09
C SER A 153 13.15 -13.21 13.73
N GLY A 154 13.79 -14.03 12.90
CA GLY A 154 14.53 -15.21 13.37
C GLY A 154 13.62 -16.16 14.16
N THR A 155 13.88 -16.33 15.46
CA THR A 155 13.09 -17.20 16.36
C THR A 155 12.08 -16.42 17.21
N THR A 156 12.06 -15.10 17.12
CA THR A 156 11.25 -14.25 17.99
C THR A 156 9.88 -14.00 17.36
N PRO A 157 8.77 -14.50 17.94
CA PRO A 157 7.43 -14.20 17.44
C PRO A 157 7.01 -12.77 17.82
N SER A 158 6.20 -12.16 16.97
CA SER A 158 5.53 -10.88 17.24
C SER A 158 4.09 -10.90 16.71
N VAL A 159 3.19 -10.21 17.42
CA VAL A 159 1.80 -10.02 17.03
C VAL A 159 1.43 -8.57 17.34
N LEU A 160 1.37 -7.72 16.31
CA LEU A 160 1.26 -6.27 16.48
C LEU A 160 0.20 -5.61 15.60
N ALA A 161 -0.62 -6.40 14.88
CA ALA A 161 -1.55 -5.86 13.88
C ALA A 161 -2.57 -4.86 14.45
N SER A 162 -3.04 -5.02 15.70
CA SER A 162 -3.95 -4.04 16.33
C SER A 162 -3.30 -2.67 16.52
N TYR A 163 -1.99 -2.59 16.67
CA TYR A 163 -1.28 -1.30 16.73
C TYR A 163 -1.08 -0.67 15.35
N GLY A 164 -1.40 -1.39 14.28
CA GLY A 164 -1.03 -1.01 12.92
C GLY A 164 0.47 -1.09 12.67
N LEU A 165 1.16 -2.01 13.34
CA LEU A 165 2.61 -2.21 13.27
C LEU A 165 2.93 -3.68 13.00
N TYR A 166 4.14 -3.95 12.54
CA TYR A 166 4.71 -5.30 12.47
C TYR A 166 6.22 -5.26 12.65
N VAL A 167 6.83 -6.42 12.87
CA VAL A 167 8.30 -6.57 12.89
C VAL A 167 8.72 -7.25 11.60
N ASN A 168 9.59 -6.59 10.84
CA ASN A 168 10.11 -7.14 9.60
C ASN A 168 11.20 -8.20 9.85
N PRO A 169 11.64 -8.95 8.81
CA PRO A 169 12.63 -10.02 8.99
C PRO A 169 13.95 -9.56 9.63
N ASP A 170 14.37 -8.32 9.40
CA ASP A 170 15.58 -7.72 9.97
C ASP A 170 15.43 -7.30 11.44
N GLY A 171 14.24 -7.47 12.03
CA GLY A 171 13.96 -7.15 13.44
C GLY A 171 13.62 -5.68 13.68
N LEU A 172 13.28 -4.95 12.62
CA LEU A 172 12.81 -3.57 12.73
C LEU A 172 11.28 -3.53 12.85
N LEU A 173 10.79 -2.72 13.79
CA LEU A 173 9.39 -2.41 13.95
C LEU A 173 9.00 -1.25 13.02
N GLU A 174 7.91 -1.43 12.27
CA GLU A 174 7.42 -0.43 11.32
C GLU A 174 5.92 -0.56 11.06
N SER A 175 5.34 0.48 10.44
CA SER A 175 3.97 0.45 9.92
C SER A 175 3.91 -0.34 8.63
N PRO A 176 2.87 -1.16 8.36
CA PRO A 176 2.64 -1.75 7.04
C PRO A 176 2.52 -0.71 5.91
N ALA A 177 2.31 0.57 6.22
CA ALA A 177 2.31 1.61 5.21
C ALA A 177 3.71 2.19 4.89
N ASN A 178 4.76 1.75 5.58
CA ASN A 178 6.15 2.18 5.36
C ASN A 178 6.60 1.95 3.90
N ALA A 179 7.44 2.83 3.37
CA ALA A 179 7.94 2.78 1.99
C ALA A 179 8.59 1.42 1.64
N ASP A 180 9.31 0.82 2.58
CA ASP A 180 10.05 -0.42 2.37
C ASP A 180 9.19 -1.68 2.60
N ALA A 181 8.00 -1.53 3.22
CA ALA A 181 7.13 -2.66 3.50
C ALA A 181 6.55 -3.29 2.21
N PRO A 182 6.44 -4.63 2.10
CA PRO A 182 5.81 -5.30 0.96
C PRO A 182 4.39 -4.76 0.66
N THR A 183 3.63 -4.46 1.71
CA THR A 183 2.29 -3.84 1.67
C THR A 183 2.25 -2.46 1.03
N ARG A 184 3.40 -1.80 0.89
CA ARG A 184 3.56 -0.55 0.13
C ARG A 184 4.07 -0.79 -1.28
N GLN A 185 4.98 -1.75 -1.45
CA GLN A 185 5.53 -2.14 -2.76
C GLN A 185 4.48 -2.73 -3.69
N VAL A 186 3.52 -3.48 -3.14
CA VAL A 186 2.39 -4.10 -3.87
C VAL A 186 1.53 -3.08 -4.63
N ASN A 187 1.56 -1.80 -4.25
CA ASN A 187 0.86 -0.74 -4.98
C ASN A 187 1.22 -0.70 -6.47
N THR A 188 2.46 -1.05 -6.82
CA THR A 188 2.90 -1.14 -8.23
C THR A 188 2.28 -2.34 -8.96
N LEU A 189 2.03 -3.44 -8.26
CA LEU A 189 1.46 -4.67 -8.81
C LEU A 189 -0.05 -4.55 -9.03
N ILE A 190 -0.75 -3.80 -8.18
CA ILE A 190 -2.20 -3.56 -8.25
C ILE A 190 -2.58 -2.32 -9.05
N ALA A 191 -1.61 -1.46 -9.40
CA ALA A 191 -1.85 -0.30 -10.22
C ALA A 191 -2.52 -0.68 -11.56
N PRO A 192 -3.31 0.21 -12.19
CA PRO A 192 -3.86 -0.06 -13.51
C PRO A 192 -2.79 -0.47 -14.52
N GLY A 193 -2.94 -1.66 -15.10
CA GLY A 193 -1.95 -2.25 -16.02
C GLY A 193 -0.83 -3.04 -15.35
N GLY A 194 -0.80 -3.10 -14.02
CA GLY A 194 0.14 -3.90 -13.23
C GLY A 194 -0.11 -5.41 -13.32
N PHE A 195 0.76 -6.15 -12.63
CA PHE A 195 0.76 -7.61 -12.61
C PHE A 195 -0.59 -8.21 -12.22
N VAL A 196 -1.18 -7.80 -11.09
CA VAL A 196 -2.40 -8.40 -10.54
C VAL A 196 -3.56 -8.27 -11.51
N GLY A 197 -3.81 -7.07 -12.04
CA GLY A 197 -4.89 -6.85 -13.00
C GLY A 197 -4.69 -7.62 -14.31
N THR A 198 -3.46 -7.80 -14.77
CA THR A 198 -3.15 -8.58 -15.98
C THR A 198 -3.34 -10.07 -15.72
N TRP A 199 -2.82 -10.57 -14.60
CA TRP A 199 -2.94 -11.96 -14.19
C TRP A 199 -4.40 -12.37 -14.02
N LEU A 200 -5.22 -11.57 -13.32
CA LEU A 200 -6.65 -11.86 -13.12
C LEU A 200 -7.42 -12.01 -14.43
N ARG A 201 -7.13 -11.15 -15.43
CA ARG A 201 -7.77 -11.25 -16.75
C ARG A 201 -7.36 -12.51 -17.50
N ASN A 202 -6.07 -12.84 -17.47
CA ASN A 202 -5.52 -14.00 -18.18
C ASN A 202 -5.98 -15.34 -17.57
N ASN A 203 -6.30 -15.37 -16.28
CA ASN A 203 -6.65 -16.59 -15.54
C ASN A 203 -8.16 -16.70 -15.23
N GLY A 204 -9.01 -16.02 -16.00
CA GLY A 204 -10.48 -16.14 -15.90
C GLY A 204 -11.10 -15.46 -14.66
N ALA A 205 -10.34 -14.69 -13.90
CA ALA A 205 -10.78 -13.95 -12.72
C ALA A 205 -11.17 -12.49 -13.04
N THR A 206 -11.71 -12.25 -14.24
CA THR A 206 -12.15 -10.89 -14.63
C THR A 206 -13.32 -10.41 -13.76
N HIS A 207 -14.21 -11.31 -13.32
CA HIS A 207 -15.32 -10.97 -12.44
C HIS A 207 -14.80 -10.42 -11.09
N THR A 208 -13.83 -11.10 -10.46
CA THR A 208 -13.13 -10.65 -9.24
C THR A 208 -12.56 -9.24 -9.39
N LEU A 209 -11.91 -8.97 -10.52
CA LEU A 209 -11.34 -7.65 -10.80
C LEU A 209 -12.42 -6.57 -10.93
N ILE A 210 -13.53 -6.89 -11.61
CA ILE A 210 -14.67 -5.97 -11.76
C ILE A 210 -15.30 -5.69 -10.40
N ALA A 211 -15.55 -6.73 -9.60
CA ALA A 211 -16.12 -6.61 -8.26
C ALA A 211 -15.25 -5.72 -7.36
N LEU A 212 -13.93 -5.94 -7.35
CA LEU A 212 -13.00 -5.08 -6.62
C LEU A 212 -13.18 -3.61 -7.01
N TYR A 213 -13.21 -3.28 -8.30
CA TYR A 213 -13.35 -1.89 -8.74
C TYR A 213 -14.75 -1.30 -8.54
N GLN A 214 -15.79 -2.14 -8.43
CA GLN A 214 -17.15 -1.73 -8.10
C GLN A 214 -17.39 -1.55 -6.59
N SER A 215 -16.53 -2.15 -5.76
CA SER A 215 -16.57 -2.05 -4.30
C SER A 215 -16.07 -0.70 -3.77
N ALA A 216 -16.11 -0.54 -2.44
CA ALA A 216 -15.54 0.60 -1.73
C ALA A 216 -14.04 0.82 -1.99
N TYR A 217 -13.30 -0.21 -2.46
CA TYR A 217 -11.87 -0.13 -2.77
C TYR A 217 -11.53 1.10 -3.61
N THR A 218 -12.26 1.35 -4.70
CA THR A 218 -11.95 2.45 -5.63
C THR A 218 -12.06 3.82 -4.96
N VAL A 219 -13.06 3.99 -4.08
CA VAL A 219 -13.28 5.25 -3.36
C VAL A 219 -12.21 5.41 -2.27
N GLN A 220 -12.00 4.37 -1.46
CA GLN A 220 -11.09 4.43 -0.32
C GLN A 220 -9.61 4.49 -0.73
N ALA A 221 -9.23 3.93 -1.87
CA ALA A 221 -7.87 4.01 -2.39
C ALA A 221 -7.38 5.47 -2.57
N VAL A 222 -8.28 6.39 -2.96
CA VAL A 222 -7.95 7.82 -3.11
C VAL A 222 -7.62 8.45 -1.75
N TYR A 223 -8.44 8.18 -0.74
CA TYR A 223 -8.20 8.66 0.63
C TYR A 223 -6.95 8.02 1.23
N GLY A 224 -6.76 6.72 1.00
CA GLY A 224 -5.60 5.97 1.48
C GLY A 224 -4.30 6.52 0.93
N PHE A 225 -4.25 6.78 -0.38
CA PHE A 225 -3.11 7.40 -1.03
C PHE A 225 -2.79 8.78 -0.46
N ALA A 226 -3.81 9.65 -0.28
CA ALA A 226 -3.62 10.96 0.33
C ALA A 226 -3.12 10.86 1.78
N ALA A 227 -3.69 9.95 2.56
CA ALA A 227 -3.33 9.77 3.95
C ALA A 227 -1.90 9.25 4.14
N GLN A 228 -1.45 8.32 3.27
CA GLN A 228 -0.05 7.87 3.28
C GLN A 228 0.94 8.97 2.90
N GLN A 229 0.56 9.91 2.02
CA GLN A 229 1.42 11.08 1.73
C GLN A 229 1.54 12.02 2.93
N ILE A 230 0.44 12.27 3.64
CA ILE A 230 0.42 13.19 4.79
C ILE A 230 1.16 12.59 5.99
N SER A 231 1.08 11.27 6.19
CA SER A 231 1.69 10.58 7.33
C SER A 231 3.23 10.56 7.29
N GLY A 232 3.84 10.90 6.15
CA GLY A 232 5.30 10.93 5.98
C GLY A 232 5.96 9.58 6.23
N GLU A 233 7.23 9.58 6.64
CA GLU A 233 8.01 8.35 6.83
C GLU A 233 7.52 7.50 8.00
N ALA A 234 7.08 8.14 9.08
CA ALA A 234 6.60 7.47 10.29
C ALA A 234 5.38 6.58 10.02
N GLN A 235 4.53 6.97 9.06
CA GLN A 235 3.31 6.25 8.71
C GLN A 235 2.46 5.91 9.94
N LEU A 236 2.36 6.90 10.84
CA LEU A 236 1.49 6.94 12.00
C LEU A 236 0.42 8.01 11.79
N VAL A 237 -0.73 7.82 12.43
CA VAL A 237 -1.84 8.76 12.40
C VAL A 237 -2.35 9.03 13.81
N THR A 238 -2.70 10.29 14.05
CA THR A 238 -3.34 10.72 15.29
C THR A 238 -4.85 10.43 15.26
N ASN A 239 -5.35 9.78 16.31
CA ASN A 239 -6.77 9.62 16.60
C ASN A 239 -7.14 10.47 17.83
N THR A 240 -8.25 11.21 17.77
CA THR A 240 -8.69 12.14 18.84
C THR A 240 -10.04 11.76 19.45
N LYS A 241 -10.43 10.48 19.39
CA LYS A 241 -11.74 10.03 19.87
C LYS A 241 -11.93 10.34 21.36
N GLY A 242 -13.08 10.91 21.73
CA GLY A 242 -13.39 11.22 23.12
C GLY A 242 -12.42 12.21 23.78
N ASP A 243 -11.91 13.17 23.00
CA ASP A 243 -10.94 14.20 23.42
C ASP A 243 -9.56 13.65 23.87
N VAL A 244 -9.29 12.37 23.61
CA VAL A 244 -7.99 11.74 23.89
C VAL A 244 -7.20 11.59 22.59
N SER A 245 -6.04 12.25 22.53
CA SER A 245 -5.11 12.11 21.41
C SER A 245 -4.25 10.86 21.60
N SER A 246 -4.28 9.97 20.61
CA SER A 246 -3.46 8.76 20.58
C SER A 246 -2.87 8.53 19.18
N GLU A 247 -1.78 7.79 19.10
CA GLU A 247 -1.14 7.43 17.83
C GLU A 247 -1.46 5.98 17.49
N VAL A 248 -1.73 5.72 16.22
CA VAL A 248 -1.95 4.39 15.69
C VAL A 248 -1.25 4.25 14.34
N GLY A 249 -0.83 3.04 13.99
CA GLY A 249 -0.25 2.78 12.69
C GLY A 249 -1.24 3.07 11.57
N MET A 250 -0.77 3.73 10.52
CA MET A 250 -1.59 4.22 9.40
C MET A 250 -2.40 3.11 8.70
N SER A 251 -1.98 1.84 8.80
CA SER A 251 -2.74 0.69 8.27
C SER A 251 -4.07 0.45 8.97
N MET A 252 -4.27 0.97 10.19
CA MET A 252 -5.55 0.90 10.92
C MET A 252 -6.47 2.09 10.64
N ALA A 253 -5.98 3.12 9.93
CA ALA A 253 -6.84 4.20 9.49
C ALA A 253 -7.91 3.65 8.51
N PRO A 254 -9.19 4.04 8.65
CA PRO A 254 -10.29 3.54 7.84
C PRO A 254 -10.02 3.31 6.34
N PRO A 255 -9.49 4.27 5.56
CA PRO A 255 -9.31 4.07 4.13
C PRO A 255 -8.31 2.98 3.80
N LEU A 256 -7.19 2.90 4.54
CA LEU A 256 -6.16 1.90 4.31
C LEU A 256 -6.61 0.52 4.78
N TRP A 257 -7.28 0.44 5.93
CA TRP A 257 -7.82 -0.81 6.42
C TRP A 257 -8.84 -1.40 5.44
N ILE A 258 -9.78 -0.59 4.94
CA ILE A 258 -10.80 -1.05 3.97
C ILE A 258 -10.17 -1.48 2.65
N VAL A 259 -9.18 -0.75 2.14
CA VAL A 259 -8.42 -1.14 0.93
C VAL A 259 -7.75 -2.49 1.12
N ASN A 260 -7.03 -2.66 2.24
CA ASN A 260 -6.36 -3.92 2.57
C ASN A 260 -7.37 -5.07 2.75
N PHE A 261 -8.49 -4.80 3.41
CA PHE A 261 -9.59 -5.76 3.57
C PHE A 261 -10.13 -6.22 2.22
N ALA A 262 -10.48 -5.29 1.33
CA ALA A 262 -11.03 -5.63 0.02
C ALA A 262 -10.05 -6.48 -0.79
N LEU A 263 -8.77 -6.12 -0.80
CA LEU A 263 -7.71 -6.87 -1.48
C LEU A 263 -7.57 -8.29 -0.91
N LEU A 264 -7.52 -8.45 0.41
CA LEU A 264 -7.45 -9.79 1.03
C LEU A 264 -8.72 -10.60 0.79
N TYR A 265 -9.89 -9.97 0.82
CA TYR A 265 -11.16 -10.65 0.65
C TYR A 265 -11.29 -11.25 -0.75
N ILE A 266 -10.95 -10.49 -1.78
CA ILE A 266 -10.98 -11.00 -3.16
C ILE A 266 -9.91 -12.08 -3.41
N LEU A 267 -8.79 -12.08 -2.67
CA LEU A 267 -7.83 -13.17 -2.74
C LEU A 267 -8.41 -14.44 -2.12
N LYS A 268 -8.91 -14.32 -0.89
CA LYS A 268 -9.55 -15.41 -0.15
C LYS A 268 -10.28 -14.84 1.09
N PRO A 269 -11.59 -15.03 1.27
CA PRO A 269 -12.34 -14.44 2.39
C PRO A 269 -11.75 -14.77 3.77
N SER A 270 -11.17 -15.96 3.95
CA SER A 270 -10.53 -16.35 5.21
C SER A 270 -9.27 -15.54 5.56
N LEU A 271 -8.64 -14.86 4.59
CA LEU A 271 -7.53 -13.93 4.85
C LEU A 271 -8.05 -12.63 5.44
N ALA A 272 -9.11 -12.06 4.84
CA ALA A 272 -9.77 -10.87 5.39
C ALA A 272 -10.32 -11.12 6.79
N ALA A 273 -10.87 -12.32 7.04
CA ALA A 273 -11.30 -12.77 8.37
C ALA A 273 -10.17 -12.85 9.41
N ALA A 274 -8.90 -12.90 8.97
CA ALA A 274 -7.74 -12.94 9.84
C ALA A 274 -7.11 -11.57 10.12
N MET A 275 -7.64 -10.49 9.52
CA MET A 275 -7.25 -9.12 9.86
C MET A 275 -7.60 -8.77 11.31
N PRO A 276 -6.91 -7.81 11.94
CA PRO A 276 -7.25 -7.38 13.30
C PRO A 276 -8.67 -6.80 13.37
N ALA A 277 -9.45 -7.29 14.33
CA ALA A 277 -10.84 -6.83 14.57
C ALA A 277 -10.90 -5.41 15.16
N HIS A 278 -9.88 -5.05 15.94
CA HIS A 278 -9.81 -3.81 16.68
C HIS A 278 -8.42 -3.19 16.58
N TRP A 279 -8.36 -1.87 16.68
CA TRP A 279 -7.09 -1.16 16.83
C TRP A 279 -6.80 -0.80 18.29
N ALA A 280 -5.53 -0.59 18.60
CA ALA A 280 -5.02 -0.18 19.90
C ALA A 280 -4.06 1.01 19.73
N PRO A 281 -4.03 1.96 20.69
CA PRO A 281 -3.05 3.03 20.65
C PRO A 281 -1.64 2.47 20.80
N ILE A 282 -0.70 2.96 20.00
CA ILE A 282 0.72 2.66 20.12
C ILE A 282 1.23 3.23 21.46
N PRO A 283 2.03 2.48 22.24
CA PRO A 283 2.67 3.01 23.44
C PRO A 283 3.44 4.32 23.12
N PRO A 284 3.25 5.42 23.89
CA PRO A 284 3.78 6.73 23.51
C PRO A 284 5.28 6.76 23.23
N ALA A 285 6.08 6.06 24.04
CA ALA A 285 7.53 5.96 23.85
C ALA A 285 7.91 5.32 22.51
N VAL A 286 7.12 4.37 22.02
CA VAL A 286 7.31 3.72 20.72
C VAL A 286 6.92 4.68 19.60
N ALA A 287 5.77 5.35 19.72
CA ALA A 287 5.29 6.30 18.71
C ALA A 287 6.28 7.46 18.53
N ASP A 288 6.80 8.01 19.62
CA ASP A 288 7.81 9.08 19.59
C ASP A 288 9.11 8.62 18.92
N ALA A 289 9.55 7.39 19.20
CA ALA A 289 10.74 6.82 18.58
C ALA A 289 10.57 6.60 17.06
N VAL A 290 9.42 6.06 16.63
CA VAL A 290 9.09 5.90 15.21
C VAL A 290 9.05 7.27 14.50
N LYS A 291 8.43 8.29 15.10
CA LYS A 291 8.38 9.64 14.54
C LYS A 291 9.74 10.32 14.44
N ALA A 292 10.63 10.04 15.39
CA ALA A 292 11.99 10.56 15.39
C ALA A 292 12.92 9.83 14.40
N SER A 293 12.54 8.62 13.97
CA SER A 293 13.32 7.83 13.00
C SER A 293 13.23 8.43 11.59
N PRO A 294 14.36 8.64 10.90
CA PRO A 294 14.35 9.13 9.51
C PRO A 294 13.62 8.22 8.52
N THR A 295 13.48 6.93 8.84
CA THR A 295 12.83 5.94 7.97
C THR A 295 11.50 5.44 8.55
N GLY A 296 11.05 5.96 9.70
CA GLY A 296 9.88 5.43 10.40
C GLY A 296 10.06 4.00 10.95
N GLN A 297 11.30 3.52 11.03
CA GLN A 297 11.65 2.18 11.54
C GLN A 297 12.51 2.29 12.79
N ILE A 298 12.31 1.39 13.75
CA ILE A 298 13.13 1.29 14.97
C ILE A 298 13.46 -0.16 15.30
N ALA A 299 14.53 -0.43 16.03
CA ALA A 299 14.87 -1.78 16.45
C ALA A 299 13.81 -2.31 17.44
N PHE A 300 13.12 -3.41 17.11
CA PHE A 300 12.05 -3.93 17.95
C PHE A 300 12.55 -4.41 19.31
N SER A 301 13.76 -4.95 19.38
CA SER A 301 14.38 -5.45 20.62
C SER A 301 14.43 -4.41 21.73
N ASP A 302 14.56 -3.14 21.39
CA ASP A 302 14.70 -2.05 22.35
C ASP A 302 13.34 -1.61 22.92
N TYR A 303 12.24 -2.01 22.27
CA TYR A 303 10.88 -1.58 22.58
C TYR A 303 9.89 -2.72 22.84
N ALA A 304 10.32 -3.98 22.73
CA ALA A 304 9.44 -5.15 22.86
C ALA A 304 8.63 -5.16 24.17
N SER A 305 9.24 -4.73 25.28
CA SER A 305 8.61 -4.69 26.60
C SER A 305 7.44 -3.70 26.73
N TYR A 306 7.25 -2.78 25.76
CA TYR A 306 6.08 -1.89 25.73
C TYR A 306 4.81 -2.57 25.22
N PHE A 307 4.93 -3.79 24.69
CA PHE A 307 3.82 -4.56 24.10
C PHE A 307 3.44 -5.80 24.93
N GLU A 308 4.01 -5.95 26.14
CA GLU A 308 3.74 -7.04 27.09
C GLU A 308 2.60 -6.73 28.07
#